data_AF-A0A8C2N748-F1
#
_entry.id   AF-A0A8C2N748-F1
#
_cell.length_a   1.000
_cell.length_b   1.000
_cell.length_c   1.000
_cell.angle_alpha   90.00
_cell.angle_beta   90.00
_cell.angle_gamma   90.00
#
_symmetry.space_group_name_H-M   'P 1'
#
loop_
_entity.id
_entity.type
_entity.pdbx_description
1 polymer ?
#
loop_
_entity_poly.entity_id
_entity_poly.type
_entity_poly.pdbx_seq_one_letter_code
_entity_poly.pdbx_strand_id
1 'polypeptide(L)'
;MQKKEKSFGIQMLSVQPDTKPKGCAGCNRKIKDRYLLKALDKYWHEDCLKCACCDCRLGEVGSTLYTKANLILCRRDYLRFVRESWFETLIWYLLEGSLVEC
;
A
#
# COMPACT_ATOMS: atom_id res chain seq x y z
N MET A 1 11.18 11.56 -14.36
CA MET A 1 10.42 11.77 -13.09
C MET A 1 10.38 10.45 -12.34
N GLN A 2 10.99 10.37 -11.16
CA GLN A 2 11.15 9.11 -10.41
C GLN A 2 9.78 8.62 -9.94
N LYS A 3 9.15 7.72 -10.70
CA LYS A 3 7.95 6.98 -10.31
C LYS A 3 8.40 5.97 -9.25
N LYS A 4 8.71 6.47 -8.05
CA LYS A 4 9.21 5.66 -6.94
C LYS A 4 8.12 4.65 -6.63
N GLU A 5 8.37 3.40 -6.95
CA GLU A 5 7.59 2.26 -6.50
C GLU A 5 7.74 2.23 -4.98
N LYS A 6 6.88 2.99 -4.28
CA LYS A 6 6.99 3.14 -2.83
C LYS A 6 6.43 1.89 -2.16
N SER A 7 7.26 0.86 -2.07
CA SER A 7 7.05 -0.25 -1.15
C SER A 7 7.27 0.25 0.28
N PHE A 8 6.27 0.11 1.14
CA PHE A 8 6.40 0.46 2.56
C PHE A 8 6.45 -0.81 3.40
N GLY A 9 7.44 -0.87 4.29
CA GLY A 9 7.49 -1.89 5.33
C GLY A 9 6.43 -1.63 6.39
N ILE A 10 5.80 -2.69 6.89
CA ILE A 10 4.90 -2.67 8.03
C ILE A 10 5.71 -3.04 9.26
N GLN A 11 5.70 -2.17 10.27
CA GLN A 11 6.32 -2.45 11.57
C GLN A 11 5.21 -2.66 12.61
N MET A 12 5.27 -3.76 13.34
CA MET A 12 4.39 -4.02 14.47
C MET A 12 5.02 -3.41 15.73
N LEU A 13 4.28 -2.56 16.43
CA LEU A 13 4.71 -1.93 17.68
C LEU A 13 3.74 -2.28 18.80
N SER A 14 4.27 -2.54 19.99
CA SER A 14 3.49 -2.68 21.21
C SER A 14 3.12 -1.28 21.75
N VAL A 15 1.85 -1.06 22.08
CA VAL A 15 1.39 0.16 22.75
C VAL A 15 1.82 0.11 24.21
N GLN A 16 2.62 1.08 24.64
CA GLN A 16 2.89 1.30 26.06
C GLN A 16 1.76 2.13 26.69
N PRO A 17 1.29 1.78 27.89
CA PRO A 17 0.15 2.44 28.55
C PRO A 17 0.39 3.92 28.90
N ASP A 18 1.65 4.33 28.96
CA ASP A 18 2.15 5.68 29.23
C ASP A 18 2.35 6.55 27.96
N THR A 19 2.23 5.96 26.76
CA THR A 19 2.50 6.67 25.50
C THR A 19 1.25 7.39 24.96
N LYS A 20 1.44 8.64 24.49
CA LYS A 20 0.41 9.50 23.90
C LYS A 20 -0.43 8.75 22.84
N PRO A 21 -1.78 8.82 22.91
CA PRO A 21 -2.65 8.05 22.02
C PRO A 21 -2.37 8.39 20.56
N LYS A 22 -2.02 7.36 19.77
CA LYS A 22 -1.79 7.48 18.33
C LYS A 22 -3.12 7.44 17.60
N GLY A 23 -3.30 8.33 16.63
CA GLY A 23 -4.48 8.33 15.77
C GLY A 23 -4.30 7.35 14.61
N CYS A 24 -5.30 6.54 14.33
CA CYS A 24 -5.34 5.70 13.14
C CYS A 24 -5.72 6.52 11.91
N ALA A 25 -4.95 6.43 10.83
CA ALA A 25 -5.22 7.17 9.59
C ALA A 25 -6.44 6.67 8.81
N GLY A 26 -6.88 5.42 9.01
CA GLY A 26 -8.03 4.84 8.33
C GLY A 26 -9.37 5.22 8.96
N CYS A 27 -9.47 5.10 10.30
CA CYS A 27 -10.73 5.36 11.01
C CYS A 27 -10.73 6.68 11.79
N ASN A 28 -9.61 7.41 11.82
CA ASN A 28 -9.43 8.67 12.56
C ASN A 28 -9.69 8.57 14.08
N ARG A 29 -9.72 7.34 14.63
CA ARG A 29 -9.88 7.07 16.07
C ARG A 29 -8.53 6.85 16.74
N LYS A 30 -8.51 6.99 18.06
CA LYS A 30 -7.34 6.68 18.90
C LYS A 30 -7.13 5.17 18.99
N ILE A 31 -5.90 4.72 18.74
CA ILE A 31 -5.49 3.33 18.89
C ILE A 31 -5.37 3.02 20.38
N LYS A 32 -6.22 2.11 20.88
CA LYS A 32 -6.20 1.61 22.26
C LYS A 32 -5.78 0.13 22.33
N ASP A 33 -5.51 -0.48 21.19
CA ASP A 33 -5.09 -1.87 21.09
C ASP A 33 -3.71 -2.10 21.71
N ARG A 34 -3.42 -3.37 22.05
CA ARG A 34 -2.11 -3.76 22.59
C ARG A 34 -1.00 -3.64 21.55
N TYR A 35 -1.35 -3.84 20.28
CA TYR A 35 -0.43 -3.78 19.15
C TYR A 35 -0.96 -2.82 18.10
N LEU A 36 -0.05 -2.11 17.43
CA LEU A 36 -0.38 -1.18 16.36
C LEU A 36 0.57 -1.38 15.19
N LEU A 37 0.09 -1.10 13.98
CA LEU A 37 0.88 -1.22 12.77
C LEU A 37 1.35 0.18 12.33
N LYS A 38 2.65 0.35 12.12
CA LYS A 38 3.22 1.56 11.53
C LYS A 38 3.56 1.30 10.07
N ALA A 39 2.96 2.09 9.19
CA ALA A 39 3.23 2.05 7.75
C ALA A 39 2.92 3.41 7.10
N LEU A 40 3.60 3.74 6.00
CA LEU A 40 3.46 5.06 5.33
C LEU A 40 3.73 6.26 6.26
N ASP A 41 4.61 6.06 7.26
CA ASP A 41 4.84 7.02 8.35
C ASP A 41 3.58 7.37 9.19
N LYS A 42 2.52 6.57 9.06
CA LYS A 42 1.27 6.69 9.79
C LYS A 42 1.02 5.44 10.63
N TYR A 43 0.09 5.56 11.56
CA TYR A 43 -0.31 4.47 12.44
C TYR A 43 -1.68 3.92 12.02
N TRP A 44 -1.83 2.61 12.14
CA TRP A 44 -3.00 1.87 11.71
C TRP A 44 -3.32 0.78 12.72
N HIS A 45 -4.62 0.50 12.86
CA HIS A 45 -5.07 -0.71 13.55
C HIS A 45 -4.80 -1.95 12.70
N GLU A 46 -4.73 -3.12 13.34
CA GLU A 46 -4.70 -4.42 12.67
C GLU A 46 -5.87 -4.61 11.70
N ASP A 47 -7.05 -4.10 12.07
CA ASP A 47 -8.28 -4.25 11.29
C ASP A 47 -8.45 -3.16 10.23
N CYS A 48 -7.83 -1.99 10.45
CA CYS A 48 -7.87 -0.89 9.48
C CYS A 48 -6.87 -1.07 8.33
N LEU A 49 -5.75 -1.76 8.57
CA LEU A 49 -4.71 -1.97 7.56
C LEU A 49 -4.98 -3.23 6.73
N LYS A 50 -5.94 -3.11 5.81
CA LYS A 50 -6.39 -4.20 4.95
C LYS A 50 -6.30 -3.85 3.47
N CYS A 51 -6.24 -4.87 2.62
CA CYS A 51 -6.16 -4.70 1.19
C CYS A 51 -7.52 -4.26 0.65
N ALA A 52 -7.57 -3.22 -0.19
CA ALA A 52 -8.82 -2.76 -0.78
C ALA A 52 -9.46 -3.77 -1.77
N CYS A 53 -8.72 -4.79 -2.19
CA CYS A 53 -9.17 -5.79 -3.17
C CYS A 53 -9.62 -7.10 -2.51
N CYS A 54 -8.82 -7.62 -1.57
CA CYS A 54 -9.06 -8.92 -0.94
C CYS A 54 -9.45 -8.84 0.53
N ASP A 55 -9.52 -7.65 1.13
CA ASP A 55 -9.77 -7.41 2.56
C ASP A 55 -8.81 -8.16 3.52
N CYS A 56 -7.76 -8.80 3.00
CA CYS A 56 -6.78 -9.49 3.83
C CYS A 56 -6.03 -8.49 4.71
N ARG A 57 -5.78 -8.90 5.96
CA ARG A 57 -4.98 -8.13 6.93
C ARG A 57 -3.52 -8.12 6.50
N LEU A 58 -3.02 -6.94 6.09
CA LEU A 58 -1.63 -6.85 5.63
C LEU A 58 -0.64 -7.10 6.78
N GLY A 59 -1.03 -6.79 8.03
CA GLY A 59 -0.19 -7.06 9.21
C GLY A 59 0.17 -8.54 9.41
N GLU A 60 -0.71 -9.46 8.99
CA GLU A 60 -0.48 -10.92 9.12
C GLU A 60 0.04 -11.54 7.82
N VAL A 61 -0.46 -11.11 6.67
CA VAL A 61 -0.16 -11.73 5.36
C VAL A 61 1.20 -11.34 4.80
N GLY A 62 1.76 -10.18 5.17
CA GLY A 62 3.13 -9.86 4.82
C GLY A 62 3.61 -8.49 5.25
N SER A 63 4.88 -8.38 5.59
CA SER A 63 5.51 -7.15 6.13
C SER A 63 5.68 -6.02 5.11
N THR A 64 5.14 -6.13 3.90
CA THR A 64 5.28 -5.14 2.82
C THR A 64 3.92 -4.79 2.24
N LEU A 65 3.62 -3.49 2.18
CA LEU A 65 2.44 -2.96 1.52
C LEU A 65 2.82 -2.08 0.34
N TYR A 66 1.90 -2.00 -0.61
CA TYR A 66 2.04 -1.18 -1.80
C TYR A 66 0.88 -0.20 -1.86
N THR A 67 1.18 1.04 -2.26
CA THR A 67 0.17 2.09 -2.40
C THR A 67 0.16 2.56 -3.86
N LYS A 68 -1.00 2.46 -4.52
CA LYS A 68 -1.22 2.94 -5.89
C LYS A 68 -2.53 3.72 -5.95
N ALA A 69 -2.52 4.93 -6.52
CA ALA A 69 -3.71 5.77 -6.65
C ALA A 69 -4.52 5.94 -5.34
N ASN A 70 -3.81 6.13 -4.22
CA ASN A 70 -4.40 6.24 -2.87
C ASN A 70 -5.10 4.96 -2.33
N LEU A 71 -4.90 3.82 -2.99
CA LEU A 71 -5.38 2.51 -2.54
C LEU A 71 -4.23 1.70 -1.95
N ILE A 72 -4.50 1.00 -0.84
CA ILE A 72 -3.59 0.07 -0.18
C ILE A 72 -3.83 -1.32 -0.76
N LEU A 73 -2.78 -1.93 -1.30
CA LEU A 73 -2.82 -3.21 -1.98
C LEU A 73 -1.78 -4.16 -1.38
N CYS A 74 -2.13 -5.44 -1.31
CA CYS A 74 -1.17 -6.48 -0.97
C CYS A 74 -0.19 -6.73 -2.12
N ARG A 75 0.95 -7.37 -1.84
CA ARG A 75 1.95 -7.71 -2.88
C ARG A 75 1.35 -8.44 -4.07
N ARG A 76 0.44 -9.39 -3.84
CA ARG A 76 -0.19 -10.20 -4.89
C ARG A 76 -1.08 -9.35 -5.81
N ASP A 77 -2.02 -8.60 -5.24
CA ASP A 77 -2.91 -7.72 -6.00
C ASP A 77 -2.14 -6.61 -6.70
N TYR A 78 -1.16 -6.02 -6.01
CA TYR A 78 -0.30 -5.00 -6.58
C TYR A 78 0.46 -5.52 -7.80
N LEU A 79 1.11 -6.70 -7.72
CA LEU A 79 1.81 -7.29 -8.86
C LEU A 79 0.88 -7.55 -10.05
N ARG A 80 -0.36 -7.97 -9.79
CA ARG A 80 -1.38 -8.14 -10.84
C ARG A 80 -1.72 -6.80 -11.50
N PHE A 81 -1.98 -5.76 -10.69
CA PHE A 81 -2.32 -4.41 -11.16
C PHE A 81 -1.15 -3.71 -11.87
N VAL A 82 0.08 -4.01 -11.47
CA VAL A 82 1.29 -3.54 -12.13
C VAL A 82 1.42 -4.21 -13.48
N ARG A 83 1.29 -5.53 -13.60
CA ARG A 83 1.38 -6.23 -14.89
C ARG A 83 0.44 -5.66 -15.96
N GLU A 84 -0.80 -5.31 -15.62
CA GLU A 84 -1.74 -4.66 -16.54
C GLU A 84 -1.25 -3.28 -17.03
N SER A 85 -0.64 -2.49 -16.13
CA SER A 85 -0.16 -1.13 -16.42
C SER A 85 1.11 -1.12 -17.28
N TRP A 86 1.92 -2.18 -17.25
CA TRP A 86 3.10 -2.33 -18.13
C TRP A 86 2.69 -2.77 -19.53
N PHE A 87 1.60 -3.53 -19.67
CA PHE A 87 1.06 -3.89 -20.99
C PHE A 87 0.58 -2.66 -21.77
N GLU A 88 -0.05 -1.68 -21.11
CA GLU A 88 -0.40 -0.41 -21.79
C GLU A 88 0.82 0.39 -22.23
N THR A 89 1.92 0.42 -21.45
CA THR A 89 3.13 1.13 -21.91
C THR A 89 3.75 0.45 -23.14
N LEU A 90 3.70 -0.88 -23.21
CA LEU A 90 4.19 -1.64 -24.36
C LEU A 90 3.27 -1.49 -25.58
N ILE A 91 1.95 -1.51 -25.40
CA ILE A 91 0.96 -1.28 -26.46
C ILE A 91 1.02 0.16 -26.96
N TRP A 92 1.17 1.18 -26.09
CA TRP A 92 1.43 2.57 -26.51
C TRP A 92 2.76 2.67 -27.28
N TYR A 93 3.85 2.04 -26.84
CA TYR A 93 5.11 2.01 -27.61
C TYR A 93 4.97 1.28 -28.96
N LEU A 94 4.13 0.25 -29.06
CA LEU A 94 3.87 -0.51 -30.30
C LEU A 94 2.85 0.17 -31.24
N LEU A 95 1.84 0.88 -30.72
CA LEU A 95 0.86 1.63 -31.53
C LEU A 95 1.38 3.01 -31.95
N GLU A 96 2.13 3.69 -31.09
CA GLU A 96 2.67 5.03 -31.34
C GLU A 96 4.06 5.00 -32.01
N GLY A 97 4.62 3.80 -32.22
CA GLY A 97 5.77 3.55 -33.07
C GLY A 97 5.46 3.55 -34.57
N SER A 98 4.20 3.73 -34.97
CA SER A 98 3.80 3.90 -36.39
C SER A 98 3.49 5.36 -36.75
N LEU A 99 4.17 6.32 -36.10
CA LEU A 99 4.24 7.72 -36.57
C LEU A 99 5.68 8.25 -36.54
N VAL A 100 6.61 7.38 -36.93
CA VAL A 100 7.94 7.76 -37.41
C VAL A 100 8.27 6.97 -38.68
N GLU A 101 7.38 7.05 -39.68
CA GLU A 101 7.78 6.88 -41.08
C GLU A 101 7.31 8.12 -41.85
N CYS A 102 8.22 9.09 -42.00
CA CYS A 102 8.46 9.99 -43.14
C CYS A 102 9.21 11.25 -42.70
#